data_AF-A0A0C4E930-F1
#
_entry.id   AF-A0A0C4E930-F1
#
_cell.length_a   1.000
_cell.length_b   1.000
_cell.length_c   1.000
_cell.angle_alpha   90.00
_cell.angle_beta   90.00
_cell.angle_gamma   90.00
#
_symmetry.space_group_name_H-M   'P 1'
#
loop_
_entity.id
_entity.type
_entity.pdbx_description
1 polymer ?
#
loop_
_entity_poly.entity_id
_entity_poly.type
_entity_poly.pdbx_seq_one_letter_code
_entity_poly.pdbx_strand_id
1 'polypeptide(L)'
;MRGVGAVRHVPARSVIFADGLHHPRRPSCPSQPDTQSGILSSIMPPSTTPPLGPLNEAIDEISADRLRQFVRELCATSEPARKHFSDRLLVAETVPVVDLTTEDADNTPAKGGASKDQKRKHTRQRYEMCEQCNEEYDVETNGPTSCVWHEGKSVPDYDGDFWADHDEQCHGTIDSEWAREEFPEGFIWTCCEEVGADAEGCQTGAHVPKSRKKARS
;
A
#
# COMPACT_ATOMS: atom_id res chain seq x y z
N MET A 1 -18.50 43.14 -25.90
CA MET A 1 -17.66 43.85 -24.91
C MET A 1 -16.80 42.81 -24.22
N ARG A 2 -15.50 43.09 -24.14
CA ARG A 2 -14.43 42.17 -23.72
C ARG A 2 -14.50 41.93 -22.20
N GLY A 3 -14.33 40.69 -21.77
CA GLY A 3 -14.01 40.31 -20.39
C GLY A 3 -12.84 39.34 -20.43
N VAL A 4 -11.73 39.75 -19.83
CA VAL A 4 -10.38 39.21 -20.02
C VAL A 4 -10.13 38.14 -18.95
N GLY A 5 -9.93 36.88 -19.35
CA GLY A 5 -9.57 35.78 -18.45
C GLY A 5 -8.07 35.79 -18.18
N ALA A 6 -7.71 35.83 -16.90
CA ALA A 6 -6.34 35.94 -16.41
C ALA A 6 -5.48 34.70 -16.75
N VAL A 7 -4.38 34.93 -17.47
CA VAL A 7 -3.31 33.94 -17.66
C VAL A 7 -2.55 33.81 -16.34
N ARG A 8 -2.64 32.64 -15.69
CA ARG A 8 -1.81 32.33 -14.53
C ARG A 8 -0.47 31.80 -15.02
N HIS A 9 0.56 32.61 -14.77
CA HIS A 9 1.96 32.35 -15.06
C HIS A 9 2.49 31.27 -14.12
N VAL A 10 2.96 30.15 -14.66
CA VAL A 10 3.68 29.11 -13.90
C VAL A 10 5.17 29.46 -13.91
N PRO A 11 5.86 29.57 -12.76
CA PRO A 11 7.28 29.91 -12.75
C PRO A 11 8.14 28.70 -13.14
N ALA A 12 9.05 28.93 -14.08
CA ALA A 12 10.11 28.01 -14.46
C ALA A 12 11.04 27.71 -13.28
N ARG A 13 11.29 26.42 -13.00
CA ARG A 13 12.26 25.98 -11.99
C ARG A 13 13.67 26.22 -12.52
N SER A 14 14.39 27.12 -11.86
CA SER A 14 15.81 27.38 -12.09
C SER A 14 16.67 26.17 -11.76
N VAL A 15 17.58 25.85 -12.68
CA VAL A 15 18.62 24.83 -12.53
C VAL A 15 19.75 25.45 -11.68
N ILE A 16 19.98 24.91 -10.49
CA ILE A 16 21.09 25.33 -9.63
C ILE A 16 22.33 24.55 -10.04
N PHE A 17 23.31 25.26 -10.61
CA PHE A 17 24.70 24.81 -10.70
C PHE A 17 25.33 24.91 -9.30
N ALA A 18 25.87 23.81 -8.79
CA ALA A 18 26.67 23.79 -7.56
C ALA A 18 28.14 23.51 -7.90
N ASP A 19 28.98 24.36 -7.33
CA ASP A 19 30.42 24.51 -7.49
C ASP A 19 31.26 23.25 -7.30
N GLY A 20 32.35 23.20 -8.06
CA GLY A 20 33.52 22.43 -7.68
C GLY A 20 34.35 23.15 -6.63
N LEU A 21 35.11 22.41 -5.83
CA LEU A 21 36.38 22.89 -5.28
C LEU A 21 37.30 21.72 -4.90
N HIS A 22 38.56 21.92 -5.26
CA HIS A 22 39.68 21.02 -5.18
C HIS A 22 40.34 21.00 -3.77
N HIS A 23 40.74 19.79 -3.39
CA HIS A 23 42.06 19.40 -2.84
C HIS A 23 42.43 19.55 -1.34
N PRO A 24 43.35 18.67 -0.88
CA PRO A 24 43.48 18.19 0.50
C PRO A 24 44.71 18.76 1.24
N ARG A 25 44.72 18.74 2.58
CA ARG A 25 45.95 18.76 3.41
C ARG A 25 45.78 18.01 4.74
N ARG A 26 46.49 16.89 4.90
CA ARG A 26 47.13 16.43 6.16
C ARG A 26 48.54 17.06 6.24
N PRO A 27 49.40 16.89 7.27
CA PRO A 27 49.34 16.10 8.52
C PRO A 27 49.79 16.88 9.79
N SER A 28 49.79 16.25 10.98
CA SER A 28 50.97 16.08 11.89
C SER A 28 50.58 15.63 13.31
N CYS A 29 51.15 14.51 13.77
CA CYS A 29 51.29 14.02 15.17
C CYS A 29 52.39 14.85 15.92
N PRO A 30 52.83 14.61 17.20
CA PRO A 30 52.68 13.41 18.08
C PRO A 30 52.59 13.65 19.62
N SER A 31 52.73 12.54 20.39
CA SER A 31 53.17 12.40 21.81
C SER A 31 52.07 12.55 22.89
N GLN A 32 51.96 11.78 23.98
CA GLN A 32 52.68 10.65 24.61
C GLN A 32 51.75 10.11 25.77
N PRO A 33 52.12 9.07 26.54
CA PRO A 33 51.21 8.13 27.19
C PRO A 33 50.91 8.46 28.66
N ASP A 34 49.84 7.87 29.21
CA ASP A 34 49.82 7.53 30.64
C ASP A 34 48.97 6.30 30.96
N THR A 35 49.66 5.39 31.62
CA THR A 35 49.27 4.24 32.43
C THR A 35 48.13 4.53 33.42
N GLN A 36 47.15 3.63 33.57
CA GLN A 36 46.86 2.93 34.83
C GLN A 36 45.55 2.12 34.86
N SER A 37 45.66 0.97 35.53
CA SER A 37 44.68 0.35 36.42
C SER A 37 43.51 -0.45 35.82
N GLY A 38 43.60 -1.75 36.10
CA GLY A 38 42.58 -2.76 35.80
C GLY A 38 41.25 -2.51 36.49
N ILE A 39 40.21 -2.81 35.73
CA ILE A 39 38.92 -3.26 36.22
C ILE A 39 38.58 -4.52 35.42
N LEU A 40 38.39 -5.63 36.12
CA LEU A 40 37.82 -6.86 35.57
C LEU A 40 36.33 -6.58 35.30
N SER A 41 36.03 -5.93 34.17
CA SER A 41 34.67 -5.86 33.65
C SER A 41 34.30 -7.24 33.11
N SER A 42 33.28 -7.83 33.73
CA SER A 42 32.58 -9.01 33.26
C SER A 42 32.13 -8.76 31.81
N ILE A 43 32.83 -9.34 30.85
CA ILE A 43 32.45 -9.31 29.44
C ILE A 43 31.27 -10.26 29.30
N MET A 44 30.05 -9.73 29.45
CA MET A 44 28.89 -10.36 28.80
C MET A 44 29.20 -10.40 27.30
N PRO A 45 29.00 -11.54 26.60
CA PRO A 45 29.19 -11.57 25.16
C PRO A 45 28.26 -10.49 24.56
N PRO A 46 28.75 -9.68 23.59
CA PRO A 46 27.84 -8.85 22.84
C PRO A 46 26.78 -9.79 22.25
N SER A 47 25.52 -9.51 22.55
CA SER A 47 24.42 -10.07 21.78
C SER A 47 24.59 -9.51 20.38
N THR A 48 25.37 -10.21 19.57
CA THR A 48 25.56 -9.89 18.16
C THR A 48 24.27 -10.29 17.48
N THR A 49 23.26 -9.44 17.62
CA THR A 49 22.13 -9.45 16.69
C THR A 49 22.72 -9.36 15.29
N PRO A 50 22.51 -10.36 14.44
CA PRO A 50 23.04 -10.32 13.09
C PRO A 50 22.56 -9.05 12.40
N PRO A 51 23.39 -8.42 11.56
CA PRO A 51 22.98 -7.25 10.82
C PRO A 51 21.72 -7.58 10.02
N LEU A 52 20.68 -6.75 10.18
CA LEU A 52 19.39 -6.97 9.51
C LEU A 52 19.47 -6.74 8.00
N GLY A 53 20.54 -6.12 7.49
CA GLY A 53 20.73 -5.80 6.07
C GLY A 53 20.61 -7.02 5.15
N PRO A 54 21.48 -8.04 5.28
CA PRO A 54 21.42 -9.24 4.43
C PRO A 54 20.10 -10.01 4.55
N LEU A 55 19.43 -9.92 5.71
CA LEU A 55 18.13 -10.56 5.91
C LEU A 55 17.03 -9.82 5.15
N ASN A 56 17.02 -8.48 5.19
CA ASN A 56 16.04 -7.67 4.47
C ASN A 56 16.19 -7.83 2.96
N GLU A 57 17.42 -7.82 2.44
CA GLU A 57 17.70 -8.06 1.02
C GLU A 57 17.15 -9.43 0.57
N ALA A 58 17.40 -10.49 1.35
CA ALA A 58 16.85 -11.81 1.06
C ALA A 58 15.31 -11.87 1.13
N ILE A 59 14.67 -11.05 1.97
CA ILE A 59 13.20 -10.94 2.07
C ILE A 59 12.64 -10.21 0.84
N ASP A 60 13.31 -9.18 0.34
CA ASP A 60 12.85 -8.41 -0.81
C ASP A 60 12.96 -9.20 -2.13
N GLU A 61 13.96 -10.08 -2.24
CA GLU A 61 14.20 -10.90 -3.44
C GLU A 61 13.38 -12.21 -3.48
N ILE A 62 12.90 -12.70 -2.33
CA ILE A 62 12.21 -13.99 -2.26
C ILE A 62 10.81 -13.92 -2.89
N SER A 63 10.35 -15.02 -3.49
CA SER A 63 8.99 -15.08 -4.01
C SER A 63 7.94 -14.98 -2.90
N ALA A 64 6.80 -14.36 -3.23
CA ALA A 64 5.67 -14.20 -2.31
C ALA A 64 5.17 -15.54 -1.74
N ASP A 65 5.20 -16.62 -2.53
CA ASP A 65 4.79 -17.96 -2.06
C ASP A 65 5.72 -18.51 -0.99
N ARG A 66 7.03 -18.31 -1.16
CA ARG A 66 8.02 -18.72 -0.16
C ARG A 66 7.93 -17.88 1.10
N LEU A 67 7.74 -16.56 0.97
CA LEU A 67 7.51 -15.68 2.12
C LEU A 67 6.27 -16.12 2.91
N ARG A 68 5.15 -16.41 2.21
CA ARG A 68 3.92 -16.93 2.83
C ARG A 68 4.15 -18.26 3.54
N GLN A 69 4.98 -19.14 2.97
CA GLN A 69 5.34 -20.41 3.61
C GLN A 69 6.08 -20.17 4.93
N PHE A 70 7.10 -19.31 4.94
CA PHE A 70 7.85 -19.00 6.16
C PHE A 70 7.00 -18.32 7.24
N VAL A 71 6.13 -17.38 6.84
CA VAL A 71 5.20 -16.74 7.80
C VAL A 71 4.25 -17.77 8.43
N ARG A 72 3.71 -18.71 7.64
CA ARG A 72 2.86 -19.80 8.17
C ARG A 72 3.63 -20.70 9.13
N GLU A 73 4.86 -21.05 8.80
CA GLU A 73 5.73 -21.86 9.65
C GLU A 73 6.05 -21.15 10.98
N LEU A 74 6.38 -19.85 10.93
CA LEU A 74 6.58 -19.03 12.14
C LEU A 74 5.33 -18.96 13.01
N CYS A 75 4.14 -18.82 12.40
CA CYS A 75 2.88 -18.82 13.13
C CYS A 75 2.54 -20.19 13.74
N ALA A 76 3.02 -21.29 13.16
CA ALA A 76 2.82 -22.64 13.68
C ALA A 76 3.76 -22.96 14.85
N THR A 77 4.97 -22.40 14.83
CA THR A 77 6.04 -22.71 15.79
C THR A 77 6.10 -21.74 16.98
N SER A 78 5.66 -20.48 16.79
CA SER A 78 5.82 -19.41 17.79
C SER A 78 4.49 -18.73 18.10
N GLU A 79 4.01 -18.90 19.34
CA GLU A 79 2.80 -18.22 19.84
C GLU A 79 2.90 -16.68 19.76
N PRO A 80 4.03 -16.05 20.16
CA PRO A 80 4.18 -14.60 20.01
C PRO A 80 4.08 -14.15 18.55
N ALA A 81 4.67 -14.91 17.61
CA ALA A 81 4.57 -14.60 16.19
C ALA A 81 3.13 -14.72 15.70
N ARG A 82 2.44 -15.81 16.06
CA ARG A 82 1.02 -16.01 15.70
C ARG A 82 0.14 -14.87 16.18
N LYS A 83 0.30 -14.45 17.43
CA LYS A 83 -0.44 -13.30 17.98
C LYS A 83 -0.11 -12.03 17.20
N HIS A 84 1.17 -11.75 16.97
CA HIS A 84 1.63 -10.57 16.23
C HIS A 84 1.02 -10.47 14.83
N PHE A 85 1.04 -11.57 14.07
CA PHE A 85 0.45 -11.61 12.73
C PHE A 85 -1.08 -11.54 12.78
N SER A 86 -1.72 -12.17 13.77
CA SER A 86 -3.18 -12.10 13.93
C SER A 86 -3.64 -10.65 14.18
N ASP A 87 -2.98 -9.94 15.09
CA ASP A 87 -3.31 -8.55 15.43
C ASP A 87 -3.06 -7.59 14.25
N ARG A 88 -2.11 -7.91 13.36
CA ARG A 88 -1.74 -7.06 12.21
C ARG A 88 -2.52 -7.37 10.93
N LEU A 89 -2.95 -8.61 10.71
CA LEU A 89 -3.55 -9.04 9.45
C LEU A 89 -5.05 -9.30 9.53
N LEU A 90 -5.60 -9.43 10.74
CA LEU A 90 -7.01 -9.75 10.95
C LEU A 90 -7.71 -8.65 11.75
N VAL A 91 -8.94 -8.36 11.34
CA VAL A 91 -9.87 -7.49 12.07
C VAL A 91 -10.96 -8.36 12.68
N ALA A 92 -11.26 -8.16 13.95
CA ALA A 92 -12.35 -8.84 14.63
C ALA A 92 -13.69 -8.25 14.15
N GLU A 93 -14.41 -8.97 13.30
CA GLU A 93 -15.72 -8.54 12.84
C GLU A 93 -16.73 -8.87 13.93
N THR A 94 -17.19 -7.84 14.63
CA THR A 94 -18.27 -7.97 15.61
C THR A 94 -19.59 -7.96 14.86
N VAL A 95 -19.98 -9.11 14.31
CA VAL A 95 -21.31 -9.22 13.68
C VAL A 95 -22.37 -9.07 14.80
N PRO A 96 -23.29 -8.10 14.72
CA PRO A 96 -24.51 -8.17 15.50
C PRO A 96 -25.27 -9.39 15.00
N VAL A 97 -25.46 -10.37 15.89
CA VAL A 97 -26.35 -11.49 15.60
C VAL A 97 -27.74 -10.88 15.63
N VAL A 98 -28.29 -10.60 14.45
CA VAL A 98 -29.74 -10.42 14.31
C VAL A 98 -30.36 -11.78 14.59
N ASP A 99 -30.73 -11.98 15.84
CA ASP A 99 -31.55 -13.11 16.27
C ASP A 99 -32.93 -12.94 15.64
N LEU A 100 -33.14 -13.60 14.49
CA LEU A 100 -34.43 -13.69 13.81
C LEU A 100 -35.24 -14.90 14.30
N THR A 101 -35.16 -15.25 15.59
CA THR A 101 -36.08 -16.23 16.19
C THR A 101 -37.07 -15.56 17.12
N THR A 102 -38.00 -14.82 16.51
CA THR A 102 -39.30 -14.54 17.15
C THR A 102 -40.12 -15.83 17.20
N GLU A 103 -40.24 -16.35 18.43
CA GLU A 103 -41.43 -16.98 19.08
C GLU A 103 -42.16 -18.11 18.36
N ASP A 104 -41.98 -19.36 18.85
CA ASP A 104 -43.11 -20.19 19.29
C ASP A 104 -42.68 -21.31 20.25
N ALA A 105 -43.57 -21.63 21.18
CA ALA A 105 -43.35 -22.35 22.44
C ALA A 105 -43.15 -23.87 22.32
N ASP A 106 -42.35 -24.47 23.21
CA ASP A 106 -42.78 -25.47 24.23
C ASP A 106 -41.57 -26.01 25.04
N ASN A 107 -41.82 -26.39 26.29
CA ASN A 107 -40.86 -26.56 27.38
C ASN A 107 -40.51 -28.04 27.61
N THR A 108 -39.23 -28.45 27.60
CA THR A 108 -38.78 -29.66 28.31
C THR A 108 -37.30 -29.57 28.71
N PRO A 109 -36.94 -29.71 30.01
CA PRO A 109 -35.55 -29.60 30.46
C PRO A 109 -34.87 -30.98 30.45
N ALA A 110 -34.06 -31.25 29.42
CA ALA A 110 -33.16 -32.39 29.39
C ALA A 110 -31.71 -31.93 29.54
N LYS A 111 -31.08 -32.40 30.62
CA LYS A 111 -29.68 -32.20 31.00
C LYS A 111 -28.72 -32.51 29.84
N GLY A 112 -27.81 -31.59 29.53
CA GLY A 112 -26.67 -31.90 28.69
C GLY A 112 -25.85 -30.68 28.30
N GLY A 113 -24.66 -30.57 28.88
CA GLY A 113 -23.51 -29.82 28.33
C GLY A 113 -23.64 -28.30 28.31
N ALA A 114 -22.87 -27.63 29.16
CA ALA A 114 -22.50 -26.23 28.94
C ALA A 114 -21.64 -26.12 27.66
N SER A 115 -22.30 -26.11 26.50
CA SER A 115 -21.72 -25.57 25.28
C SER A 115 -21.62 -24.08 25.52
N LYS A 116 -20.43 -23.62 25.93
CA LYS A 116 -20.09 -22.20 25.82
C LYS A 116 -20.36 -21.83 24.36
N ASP A 117 -21.40 -21.04 24.13
CA ASP A 117 -21.65 -20.32 22.89
C ASP A 117 -20.40 -19.54 22.51
N GLN A 118 -19.46 -20.22 21.87
CA GLN A 118 -18.36 -19.58 21.19
C GLN A 118 -18.95 -18.99 19.93
N LYS A 119 -19.55 -17.80 20.09
CA LYS A 119 -19.82 -16.86 19.01
C LYS A 119 -18.53 -16.79 18.19
N ARG A 120 -18.50 -17.50 17.06
CA ARG A 120 -17.33 -17.53 16.18
C ARG A 120 -17.17 -16.10 15.67
N LYS A 121 -16.21 -15.38 16.24
CA LYS A 121 -15.84 -14.05 15.73
C LYS A 121 -15.39 -14.29 14.29
N HIS A 122 -16.12 -13.72 13.34
CA HIS A 122 -15.67 -13.73 11.97
C HIS A 122 -14.43 -12.83 11.91
N THR A 123 -13.30 -13.34 11.48
CA THR A 123 -12.08 -12.56 11.31
C THR A 123 -12.00 -12.14 9.85
N ARG A 124 -12.12 -10.83 9.58
CA ARG A 124 -11.93 -10.25 8.25
C ARG A 124 -10.45 -9.94 8.03
N GLN A 125 -9.99 -9.92 6.78
CA GLN A 125 -8.64 -9.46 6.44
C GLN A 125 -8.56 -7.94 6.66
N ARG A 126 -7.47 -7.47 7.26
CA ARG A 126 -7.27 -6.02 7.51
C ARG A 126 -7.03 -5.25 6.22
N TYR A 127 -6.21 -5.82 5.34
CA TYR A 127 -5.85 -5.21 4.06
C TYR A 127 -6.62 -5.90 2.94
N GLU A 128 -7.35 -5.11 2.16
CA GLU A 128 -8.16 -5.58 1.04
C GLU A 128 -7.95 -4.72 -0.20
N MET A 129 -8.31 -5.26 -1.37
CA MET A 129 -8.19 -4.55 -2.64
C MET A 129 -9.51 -3.85 -2.97
N CYS A 130 -9.44 -2.55 -3.27
CA CYS A 130 -10.61 -1.78 -3.68
C CYS A 130 -11.02 -2.15 -5.12
N GLU A 131 -12.32 -2.33 -5.38
CA GLU A 131 -12.85 -2.58 -6.73
C GLU A 131 -12.85 -1.33 -7.62
N GLN A 132 -12.90 -0.15 -7.01
CA GLN A 132 -13.00 1.12 -7.72
C GLN A 132 -11.62 1.66 -8.13
N CYS A 133 -10.72 1.89 -7.17
CA CYS A 133 -9.37 2.41 -7.46
C CYS A 133 -8.31 1.33 -7.67
N ASN A 134 -8.60 0.04 -7.42
CA ASN A 134 -7.64 -1.07 -7.49
C ASN A 134 -6.49 -1.05 -6.47
N GLU A 135 -6.47 -0.12 -5.52
CA GLU A 135 -5.43 0.00 -4.50
C GLU A 135 -5.71 -0.82 -3.24
N GLU A 136 -4.65 -1.11 -2.47
CA GLU A 136 -4.75 -1.75 -1.15
C GLU A 136 -5.19 -0.72 -0.12
N TYR A 137 -6.16 -1.09 0.71
CA TYR A 137 -6.63 -0.23 1.78
C TYR A 137 -6.76 -1.01 3.10
N ASP A 138 -6.53 -0.31 4.21
CA ASP A 138 -6.80 -0.82 5.55
C ASP A 138 -8.28 -0.60 5.90
N VAL A 139 -8.97 -1.70 6.18
CA VAL A 139 -10.37 -1.75 6.57
C VAL A 139 -10.65 -0.92 7.83
N GLU A 140 -9.69 -0.83 8.76
CA GLU A 140 -9.86 -0.08 10.02
C GLU A 140 -9.82 1.45 9.80
N THR A 141 -9.16 1.92 8.74
CA THR A 141 -9.00 3.35 8.45
C THR A 141 -9.78 3.81 7.22
N ASN A 142 -10.71 2.98 6.71
CA ASN A 142 -11.52 3.29 5.54
C ASN A 142 -12.61 4.32 5.89
N GLY A 143 -12.31 5.59 5.64
CA GLY A 143 -13.24 6.70 5.79
C GLY A 143 -14.13 6.90 4.55
N PRO A 144 -15.17 7.75 4.66
CA PRO A 144 -16.10 8.02 3.56
C PRO A 144 -15.47 8.78 2.37
N THR A 145 -14.21 9.21 2.49
CA THR A 145 -13.47 9.95 1.45
C THR A 145 -12.07 9.37 1.22
N SER A 146 -11.84 8.12 1.63
CA SER A 146 -10.51 7.49 1.53
C SER A 146 -10.17 7.00 0.12
N CYS A 147 -11.18 6.65 -0.67
CA CYS A 147 -11.03 6.20 -2.04
C CYS A 147 -11.31 7.35 -3.01
N VAL A 148 -10.41 7.56 -3.96
CA VAL A 148 -10.55 8.51 -5.06
C VAL A 148 -10.34 7.74 -6.37
N TRP A 149 -11.27 7.85 -7.32
CA TRP A 149 -11.22 7.08 -8.58
C TRP A 149 -11.95 7.78 -9.73
N HIS A 150 -11.71 7.30 -10.94
CA HIS A 150 -12.50 7.61 -12.13
C HIS A 150 -13.42 6.44 -12.46
N GLU A 151 -14.71 6.70 -12.70
CA GLU A 151 -15.66 5.67 -13.19
C GLU A 151 -15.56 5.46 -14.71
N GLY A 152 -15.08 6.49 -15.42
CA GLY A 152 -14.86 6.47 -16.86
C GLY A 152 -13.60 5.70 -17.25
N LYS A 153 -13.32 5.71 -18.55
CA LYS A 153 -12.05 5.25 -19.13
C LYS A 153 -11.21 6.44 -19.57
N SER A 154 -9.89 6.31 -19.51
CA SER A 154 -8.95 7.21 -20.18
C SER A 154 -8.83 6.82 -21.65
N VAL A 155 -9.14 7.77 -22.53
CA VAL A 155 -9.11 7.62 -23.99
C VAL A 155 -8.19 8.67 -24.59
N PRO A 156 -7.54 8.42 -25.74
CA PRO A 156 -6.74 9.46 -26.39
C PRO A 156 -7.60 10.68 -26.73
N ASP A 157 -7.06 11.86 -26.48
CA ASP A 157 -7.68 13.12 -26.89
C ASP A 157 -7.39 13.37 -28.38
N TYR A 158 -8.23 12.78 -29.24
CA TYR A 158 -8.15 12.97 -30.69
C TYR A 158 -8.67 14.33 -31.17
N ASP A 159 -9.43 15.04 -30.32
CA ASP A 159 -9.96 16.36 -30.63
C ASP A 159 -8.96 17.48 -30.28
N GLY A 160 -8.00 17.19 -29.40
CA GLY A 160 -6.89 18.07 -29.03
C GLY A 160 -5.70 18.02 -30.00
N ASP A 161 -4.82 19.02 -29.87
CA ASP A 161 -3.64 19.17 -30.73
C ASP A 161 -2.49 18.19 -30.36
N PHE A 162 -2.58 17.48 -29.24
CA PHE A 162 -1.48 16.66 -28.71
C PHE A 162 -1.04 15.56 -29.69
N TRP A 163 -1.99 14.87 -30.32
CA TRP A 163 -1.72 13.79 -31.27
C TRP A 163 -1.77 14.22 -32.74
N ALA A 164 -1.89 15.52 -33.04
CA ALA A 164 -2.12 16.01 -34.41
C ALA A 164 -0.99 15.61 -35.40
N ASP A 165 0.25 15.54 -34.92
CA ASP A 165 1.42 15.14 -35.72
C ASP A 165 1.74 13.63 -35.63
N HIS A 166 0.93 12.85 -34.92
CA HIS A 166 1.20 11.41 -34.71
C HIS A 166 0.60 10.56 -35.83
N ASP A 167 1.47 9.89 -36.59
CA ASP A 167 1.08 8.87 -37.56
C ASP A 167 1.21 7.47 -36.96
N GLU A 168 0.09 6.79 -36.71
CA GLU A 168 0.07 5.44 -36.13
C GLU A 168 0.77 4.38 -36.99
N GLN A 169 0.84 4.59 -38.32
CA GLN A 169 1.53 3.67 -39.22
C GLN A 169 3.06 3.73 -39.05
N CYS A 170 3.58 4.86 -38.55
CA CYS A 170 5.01 5.10 -38.35
C CYS A 170 5.41 5.02 -36.86
N HIS A 171 4.57 5.51 -35.95
CA HIS A 171 4.88 5.69 -34.53
C HIS A 171 4.13 4.72 -33.62
N GLY A 172 3.29 3.84 -34.17
CA GLY A 172 2.50 2.87 -33.41
C GLY A 172 1.16 3.43 -32.91
N THR A 173 0.33 2.55 -32.35
CA THR A 173 -1.03 2.90 -31.90
C THR A 173 -1.01 3.84 -30.70
N ILE A 174 -1.77 4.93 -30.79
CA ILE A 174 -1.90 5.94 -29.74
C ILE A 174 -2.59 5.33 -28.51
N ASP A 175 -3.66 4.55 -28.72
CA ASP A 175 -4.36 3.83 -27.65
C ASP A 175 -3.58 2.58 -27.20
N SER A 176 -2.38 2.79 -26.67
CA SER A 176 -1.51 1.74 -26.13
C SER A 176 -1.18 2.01 -24.66
N GLU A 177 -0.77 0.97 -23.93
CA GLU A 177 -0.32 1.09 -22.54
C GLU A 177 0.96 1.93 -22.45
N TRP A 178 1.89 1.73 -23.39
CA TRP A 178 3.12 2.52 -23.49
C TRP A 178 2.83 4.02 -23.64
N ALA A 179 1.89 4.40 -24.53
CA ALA A 179 1.55 5.81 -24.71
C ALA A 179 0.87 6.42 -23.48
N ARG A 180 0.06 5.63 -22.74
CA ARG A 180 -0.55 6.09 -21.48
C ARG A 180 0.47 6.36 -20.38
N GLU A 181 1.56 5.60 -20.34
CA GLU A 181 2.63 5.76 -19.35
C GLU A 181 3.58 6.91 -19.71
N GLU A 182 3.98 7.00 -20.99
CA GLU A 182 4.95 8.00 -21.44
C GLU A 182 4.33 9.38 -21.72
N PHE A 183 3.08 9.40 -22.19
CA PHE A 183 2.37 10.61 -22.61
C PHE A 183 0.96 10.67 -21.98
N PRO A 184 0.86 10.66 -20.64
CA PRO A 184 -0.44 10.67 -19.97
C PRO A 184 -1.27 11.89 -20.36
N GLU A 185 -0.67 13.05 -20.62
CA GLU A 185 -1.33 14.29 -21.02
C GLU A 185 -2.06 14.21 -22.37
N GLY A 186 -1.77 13.19 -23.18
CA GLY A 186 -2.47 12.92 -24.43
C GLY A 186 -3.81 12.21 -24.24
N PHE A 187 -4.22 11.91 -23.00
CA PHE A 187 -5.44 11.18 -22.70
C PHE A 187 -6.42 12.04 -21.90
N ILE A 188 -7.70 11.76 -22.06
CA ILE A 188 -8.80 12.41 -21.35
C ILE A 188 -9.70 11.37 -20.69
N TRP A 189 -10.18 11.68 -19.48
CA TRP A 189 -11.13 10.83 -18.78
C TRP A 189 -12.57 11.10 -19.22
N THR A 190 -13.23 10.07 -19.73
CA THR A 190 -14.63 10.15 -20.20
C THR A 190 -15.66 10.48 -19.12
N CYS A 191 -15.30 10.46 -17.84
CA CYS A 191 -16.23 10.74 -16.73
C CYS A 191 -16.23 12.20 -16.25
N CYS A 192 -15.12 12.91 -16.42
CA CYS A 192 -14.95 14.27 -15.92
C CYS A 192 -14.26 15.22 -16.91
N GLU A 193 -13.85 14.71 -18.08
CA GLU A 193 -13.12 15.45 -19.11
C GLU A 193 -11.75 16.00 -18.63
N GLU A 194 -11.24 15.48 -17.51
CA GLU A 194 -9.90 15.84 -17.02
C GLU A 194 -8.82 15.22 -17.93
N VAL A 195 -7.83 16.02 -18.28
CA VAL A 195 -6.70 15.64 -19.13
C VAL A 195 -5.60 15.02 -18.26
N GLY A 196 -4.97 13.96 -18.77
CA GLY A 196 -3.99 13.16 -18.04
C GLY A 196 -4.50 11.76 -17.73
N ALA A 197 -3.88 10.72 -18.30
CA ALA A 197 -4.13 9.34 -17.89
C ALA A 197 -3.80 9.09 -16.40
N ASP A 198 -2.93 9.93 -15.82
CA ASP A 198 -2.50 9.96 -14.43
C ASP A 198 -3.27 10.98 -13.56
N ALA A 199 -4.28 11.65 -14.13
CA ALA A 199 -5.08 12.63 -13.41
C ALA A 199 -5.79 12.03 -12.19
N GLU A 200 -5.88 12.81 -11.11
CA GLU A 200 -6.56 12.41 -9.88
C GLU A 200 -8.03 12.08 -10.15
N GLY A 201 -8.55 11.06 -9.47
CA GLY A 201 -9.94 10.59 -9.62
C GLY A 201 -10.98 11.68 -9.36
N CYS A 202 -12.02 11.75 -10.17
CA CYS A 202 -13.09 12.73 -10.01
C CYS A 202 -14.18 12.31 -9.00
N GLN A 203 -14.17 11.05 -8.56
CA GLN A 203 -15.10 10.53 -7.56
C GLN A 203 -14.40 10.28 -6.24
N THR A 204 -15.15 10.39 -5.15
CA THR A 204 -14.64 10.20 -3.79
C THR A 204 -15.64 9.40 -2.95
N GLY A 205 -15.13 8.49 -2.12
CA GLY A 205 -15.95 7.55 -1.37
C GLY A 205 -15.14 6.70 -0.39
N ALA A 206 -15.80 5.76 0.28
CA ALA A 206 -15.11 4.70 1.00
C ALA A 206 -14.66 3.61 0.00
N HIS A 207 -13.53 2.96 0.26
CA HIS A 207 -13.11 1.81 -0.55
C HIS A 207 -14.13 0.68 -0.45
N VAL A 208 -14.42 0.04 -1.58
CA VAL A 208 -15.32 -1.12 -1.70
C VAL A 208 -14.49 -2.36 -2.03
N PRO A 209 -14.62 -3.48 -1.29
CA PRO A 209 -13.78 -4.65 -1.52
C PRO A 209 -14.14 -5.40 -2.80
N LYS A 210 -13.13 -5.83 -3.56
CA LYS A 210 -13.31 -6.72 -4.72
C LYS A 210 -14.03 -8.00 -4.30
N SER A 211 -15.24 -8.21 -4.83
CA SER A 211 -16.00 -9.43 -4.53
C SER A 211 -15.26 -10.68 -5.02
N ARG A 212 -14.92 -11.60 -4.10
CA ARG A 212 -14.50 -12.95 -4.50
C ARG A 212 -15.77 -13.66 -4.97
N LYS A 213 -15.93 -13.82 -6.30
CA LYS A 213 -16.97 -14.71 -6.85
C LYS A 213 -16.80 -16.09 -6.20
N LYS A 214 -17.69 -16.45 -5.28
CA LYS A 214 -17.76 -17.80 -4.74
C LYS A 214 -18.11 -18.71 -5.91
N ALA A 215 -17.18 -19.56 -6.33
CA ALA A 215 -17.49 -20.64 -7.24
C ALA A 215 -18.62 -21.45 -6.58
N ARG A 216 -19.81 -21.47 -7.20
CA ARG A 216 -20.88 -22.38 -6.81
C ARG A 216 -20.40 -23.78 -7.18
N SER A 217 -20.09 -24.59 -6.17
CA SER A 217 -19.87 -26.03 -6.34
C SER A 217 -21.19 -26.73 -6.64
#